data_AF-A0A2V9WQ85-F1
#
_entry.id   AF-A0A2V9WQ85-F1
#
_cell.length_a   1.000
_cell.length_b   1.000
_cell.length_c   1.000
_cell.angle_alpha   90.00
_cell.angle_beta   90.00
_cell.angle_gamma   90.00
#
_symmetry.space_group_name_H-M   'P 1'
#
loop_
_entity.id
_entity.type
_entity.pdbx_description
1 polymer ?
#
loop_
_entity_poly.entity_id
_entity_poly.type
_entity_poly.pdbx_seq_one_letter_code
_entity_poly.pdbx_strand_id
1 'polypeptide(L)'
;MSIPIPREGFCDTGNMFRPHESMMKRFQLESPRPKNANGERHGHSWCVKSLGVIFVLVSSLLGQGGETSKVTVTAVEGESWLNHLHRTFDETSMGKTGRLGPPATTPGEVPAHWQLGLSPGFATQTVALHGRDLYRLNCQGCHEESGLGAPPEINSVIDPVRATSVAIIMERNKKIGMDMSRSAAAELAKQSRTSLLQRLHHGGQDMPPLPYLSEAEVRSLFAYLRQLAGVSGAEREQVAVMESSSHIGEQIVKSTCHVCHGAAGPNPSPQELLEGAIPPLNTLTTRTSLPEFVGKVISGASITMGTPPLSCRGRMPVFGYLSEDEAADVYLYLMLNPPHQ
;
A
#
# COMPACT_ATOMS: atom_id res chain seq x y z
N MET A 1 -19.41 26.42 -55.17
CA MET A 1 -18.40 25.41 -54.80
C MET A 1 -17.97 25.72 -53.38
N SER A 2 -18.51 24.99 -52.41
CA SER A 2 -18.28 25.22 -50.99
C SER A 2 -17.38 24.11 -50.46
N ILE A 3 -16.22 24.49 -49.94
CA ILE A 3 -15.23 23.59 -49.37
C ILE A 3 -15.67 23.28 -47.92
N PRO A 4 -15.74 22.01 -47.49
CA PRO A 4 -16.06 21.69 -46.11
C PRO A 4 -14.80 21.79 -45.23
N ILE A 5 -14.94 22.49 -44.10
CA ILE A 5 -13.95 22.56 -43.02
C ILE A 5 -14.13 21.31 -42.13
N PRO A 6 -13.07 20.57 -41.78
CA PRO A 6 -13.19 19.41 -40.89
C PRO A 6 -13.41 19.85 -39.45
N ARG A 7 -14.36 19.20 -38.77
CA ARG A 7 -14.65 19.37 -37.34
C ARG A 7 -13.48 18.81 -36.52
N GLU A 8 -12.93 19.64 -35.65
CA GLU A 8 -11.95 19.25 -34.63
C GLU A 8 -12.60 18.28 -33.62
N GLY A 9 -11.95 17.14 -33.41
CA GLY A 9 -12.31 16.15 -32.41
C GLY A 9 -11.94 16.66 -31.02
N PHE A 10 -12.98 16.95 -30.23
CA PHE A 10 -12.89 17.45 -28.87
C PHE A 10 -12.56 16.29 -27.92
N CYS A 11 -11.31 16.19 -27.45
CA CYS A 11 -10.95 15.35 -26.30
C CYS A 11 -11.20 16.14 -25.00
N ASP A 12 -12.46 16.38 -24.68
CA ASP A 12 -12.87 16.96 -23.40
C ASP A 12 -14.00 16.09 -22.81
N THR A 13 -13.63 15.13 -21.96
CA THR A 13 -14.60 14.41 -21.13
C THR A 13 -14.72 15.12 -19.80
N GLY A 14 -15.48 16.22 -19.82
CA GLY A 14 -15.95 16.93 -18.63
C GLY A 14 -17.09 16.18 -17.95
N ASN A 15 -16.78 15.62 -16.78
CA ASN A 15 -17.56 15.56 -15.53
C ASN A 15 -19.10 15.57 -15.59
N MET A 16 -19.72 14.50 -15.07
CA MET A 16 -21.06 14.57 -14.46
C MET A 16 -21.10 13.78 -13.14
N PHE A 17 -20.48 14.34 -12.10
CA PHE A 17 -20.76 13.95 -10.71
C PHE A 17 -22.16 14.49 -10.33
N ARG A 18 -23.14 13.59 -10.19
CA ARG A 18 -24.38 13.86 -9.45
C ARG A 18 -24.26 13.21 -8.06
N PRO A 19 -24.64 13.89 -6.96
CA PRO A 19 -24.72 13.25 -5.66
C PRO A 19 -26.01 12.41 -5.60
N HIS A 20 -25.87 11.11 -5.28
CA HIS A 20 -27.00 10.27 -4.91
C HIS A 20 -27.03 10.14 -3.39
N GLU A 21 -27.95 10.84 -2.75
CA GLU A 21 -28.42 10.52 -1.40
C GLU A 21 -29.04 9.11 -1.38
N SER A 22 -29.02 8.46 -0.21
CA SER A 22 -29.66 7.18 0.12
C SER A 22 -28.79 5.92 0.00
N MET A 23 -28.20 5.51 1.13
CA MET A 23 -28.58 4.25 1.79
C MET A 23 -27.85 4.08 3.13
N MET A 24 -28.43 4.64 4.19
CA MET A 24 -28.30 4.05 5.52
C MET A 24 -29.27 2.86 5.60
N LYS A 25 -28.73 1.63 5.67
CA LYS A 25 -29.27 0.46 6.43
C LYS A 25 -28.73 -0.85 5.85
N ARG A 26 -27.77 -1.46 6.57
CA ARG A 26 -27.71 -2.89 6.97
C ARG A 26 -26.26 -3.31 7.20
N PHE A 27 -25.81 -3.18 8.43
CA PHE A 27 -24.86 -4.11 9.02
C PHE A 27 -25.53 -4.66 10.28
N GLN A 28 -26.32 -5.71 10.13
CA GLN A 28 -26.63 -6.61 11.24
C GLN A 28 -25.53 -7.67 11.26
N LEU A 29 -24.72 -7.60 12.32
CA LEU A 29 -23.82 -8.67 12.74
C LEU A 29 -24.67 -9.83 13.24
N GLU A 30 -24.74 -10.92 12.47
CA GLU A 30 -25.06 -12.23 13.04
C GLU A 30 -23.78 -12.81 13.66
N SER A 31 -23.65 -12.66 14.98
CA SER A 31 -22.73 -13.47 15.78
C SER A 31 -23.47 -14.72 16.28
N PRO A 32 -22.87 -15.93 16.17
CA PRO A 32 -23.47 -17.14 16.70
C PRO A 32 -23.47 -17.13 18.24
N ARG A 33 -24.61 -17.48 18.83
CA ARG A 33 -24.78 -17.67 20.30
C ARG A 33 -23.91 -18.82 20.79
N PRO A 34 -23.15 -18.66 21.90
CA PRO A 34 -22.54 -19.80 22.56
C PRO A 34 -23.62 -20.59 23.33
N LYS A 35 -23.62 -21.92 23.15
CA LYS A 35 -24.43 -22.86 23.93
C LYS A 35 -23.83 -22.98 25.34
N ASN A 36 -24.66 -22.73 26.34
CA ASN A 36 -24.38 -23.01 27.74
C ASN A 36 -24.17 -24.51 27.95
N ALA A 37 -23.05 -24.87 28.57
CA ALA A 37 -22.86 -26.18 29.19
C ALA A 37 -22.47 -25.97 30.66
N ASN A 38 -23.42 -26.30 31.54
CA ASN A 38 -23.19 -26.56 32.95
C ASN A 38 -22.24 -27.76 33.10
N GLY A 39 -21.26 -27.66 34.00
CA GLY A 39 -20.35 -28.74 34.32
C GLY A 39 -19.57 -28.47 35.59
N GLU A 40 -20.20 -28.81 36.71
CA GLU A 40 -19.66 -29.35 37.96
C GLU A 40 -18.42 -28.73 38.66
N ARG A 41 -18.67 -28.36 39.93
CA ARG A 41 -17.70 -28.20 41.00
C ARG A 41 -16.96 -29.52 41.22
N HIS A 42 -15.65 -29.46 41.47
CA HIS A 42 -14.99 -30.22 42.55
C HIS A 42 -13.81 -29.38 43.03
N GLY A 43 -13.71 -29.21 44.36
CA GLY A 43 -12.63 -28.49 45.00
C GLY A 43 -11.31 -29.26 44.91
N HIS A 44 -10.23 -28.60 45.27
CA HIS A 44 -9.33 -29.05 46.33
C HIS A 44 -8.45 -27.87 46.73
N SER A 45 -8.52 -27.58 48.03
CA SER A 45 -7.56 -26.82 48.82
C SER A 45 -6.14 -27.31 48.54
N TRP A 46 -5.13 -26.43 48.59
CA TRP A 46 -3.87 -26.67 49.29
C TRP A 46 -3.20 -25.34 49.65
N CYS A 47 -2.55 -25.39 50.81
CA CYS A 47 -2.21 -24.31 51.70
C CYS A 47 -0.68 -24.13 51.71
N VAL A 48 -0.24 -22.94 51.29
CA VAL A 48 0.81 -22.05 51.87
C VAL A 48 2.24 -22.57 52.16
N LYS A 49 3.19 -21.67 51.89
CA LYS A 49 4.56 -21.47 52.44
C LYS A 49 5.67 -22.12 51.60
N SER A 50 6.84 -21.54 51.35
CA SER A 50 7.47 -20.26 51.70
C SER A 50 8.82 -20.18 50.97
N LEU A 51 9.28 -18.94 50.76
CA LEU A 51 10.67 -18.46 50.68
C LEU A 51 11.72 -19.22 49.85
N GLY A 52 12.22 -18.52 48.83
CA GLY A 52 13.52 -18.76 48.19
C GLY A 52 13.88 -17.58 47.30
N VAL A 53 14.27 -16.45 47.90
CA VAL A 53 14.87 -15.31 47.19
C VAL A 53 16.31 -15.71 46.85
N ILE A 54 16.61 -15.87 45.56
CA ILE A 54 17.98 -15.86 45.05
C ILE A 54 18.03 -14.81 43.93
N PHE A 55 18.62 -13.66 44.25
CA PHE A 55 19.08 -12.68 43.27
C PHE A 55 20.32 -13.25 42.57
N VAL A 56 20.17 -13.72 41.33
CA VAL A 56 21.31 -13.83 40.40
C VAL A 56 21.16 -12.73 39.37
N LEU A 57 21.86 -11.62 39.62
CA LEU A 57 22.14 -10.59 38.62
C LEU A 57 23.15 -11.18 37.62
N VAL A 58 22.66 -11.78 36.53
CA VAL A 58 23.48 -11.97 35.33
C VAL A 58 23.20 -10.80 34.40
N SER A 59 24.06 -9.81 34.48
CA SER A 59 24.22 -8.79 33.45
C SER A 59 24.76 -9.47 32.20
N SER A 60 23.89 -9.85 31.29
CA SER A 60 24.24 -10.20 29.91
C SER A 60 23.44 -9.33 28.95
N LEU A 61 23.81 -8.05 28.93
CA LEU A 61 23.64 -7.16 27.80
C LEU A 61 24.75 -7.48 26.79
N LEU A 62 24.59 -8.58 26.06
CA LEU A 62 25.31 -8.83 24.82
C LEU A 62 24.23 -8.95 23.76
N GLY A 63 24.28 -8.01 22.82
CA GLY A 63 23.25 -7.78 21.82
C GLY A 63 22.84 -9.07 21.13
N GLN A 64 21.54 -9.37 21.23
CA GLN A 64 20.87 -10.06 20.14
C GLN A 64 20.89 -9.11 18.95
N GLY A 65 22.01 -9.12 18.20
CA GLY A 65 21.97 -8.84 16.78
C GLY A 65 21.04 -9.88 16.21
N GLY A 66 19.74 -9.56 16.16
CA GLY A 66 18.76 -10.37 15.47
C GLY A 66 19.32 -10.60 14.09
N GLU A 67 19.55 -11.86 13.78
CA GLU A 67 19.95 -12.33 12.47
C GLU A 67 18.94 -11.73 11.49
N THR A 68 19.35 -10.67 10.79
CA THR A 68 18.55 -10.04 9.76
C THR A 68 18.54 -11.04 8.62
N SER A 69 17.55 -11.94 8.62
CA SER A 69 17.23 -12.76 7.45
C SER A 69 17.13 -11.80 6.28
N LYS A 70 18.18 -11.79 5.45
CA LYS A 70 18.29 -10.88 4.33
C LYS A 70 17.17 -11.26 3.37
N VAL A 71 16.12 -10.45 3.31
CA VAL A 71 15.03 -10.66 2.36
C VAL A 71 15.65 -10.66 0.98
N THR A 72 15.41 -11.73 0.24
CA THR A 72 15.91 -11.85 -1.13
C THR A 72 14.97 -11.08 -2.02
N VAL A 73 15.51 -10.08 -2.71
CA VAL A 73 14.75 -9.32 -3.72
C VAL A 73 14.37 -10.29 -4.84
N THR A 74 13.09 -10.30 -5.21
CA THR A 74 12.56 -11.19 -6.24
C THR A 74 11.85 -10.39 -7.32
N ALA A 75 11.91 -10.85 -8.57
CA ALA A 75 11.19 -10.23 -9.68
C ALA A 75 9.66 -10.25 -9.46
N VAL A 76 8.96 -9.41 -10.22
CA VAL A 76 7.50 -9.40 -10.25
C VAL A 76 7.01 -10.44 -11.25
N GLU A 77 5.95 -11.16 -10.91
CA GLU A 77 5.39 -12.25 -11.70
C GLU A 77 3.87 -12.08 -11.88
N GLY A 78 3.32 -12.57 -12.99
CA GLY A 78 1.87 -12.69 -13.20
C GLY A 78 1.14 -11.44 -13.72
N GLU A 79 -0.19 -11.51 -13.65
CA GLU A 79 -1.09 -10.44 -14.07
C GLU A 79 -1.15 -9.30 -13.04
N SER A 80 -1.58 -8.12 -13.48
CA SER A 80 -1.81 -7.01 -12.55
C SER A 80 -2.91 -7.34 -11.55
N TRP A 81 -2.88 -6.69 -10.40
CA TRP A 81 -3.94 -6.88 -9.40
C TRP A 81 -5.32 -6.48 -9.92
N LEU A 82 -5.42 -5.46 -10.78
CA LEU A 82 -6.68 -5.10 -11.43
C LEU A 82 -7.22 -6.22 -12.32
N ASN A 83 -6.36 -6.87 -13.11
CA ASN A 83 -6.77 -7.98 -13.97
C ASN A 83 -7.19 -9.20 -13.13
N HIS A 84 -6.44 -9.48 -12.05
CA HIS A 84 -6.75 -10.53 -11.09
C HIS A 84 -8.15 -10.36 -10.47
N LEU A 85 -8.55 -9.12 -10.18
CA LEU A 85 -9.87 -8.79 -9.65
C LEU A 85 -10.94 -8.58 -10.73
N HIS A 86 -10.59 -8.74 -12.00
CA HIS A 86 -11.45 -8.46 -13.15
C HIS A 86 -12.04 -7.04 -13.15
N ARG A 87 -11.20 -6.04 -12.84
CA ARG A 87 -11.56 -4.63 -12.81
C ARG A 87 -10.85 -3.86 -13.91
N THR A 88 -11.55 -2.92 -14.52
CA THR A 88 -10.91 -1.96 -15.43
C THR A 88 -10.34 -0.79 -14.64
N PHE A 89 -9.28 -0.17 -15.18
CA PHE A 89 -8.66 0.99 -14.53
C PHE A 89 -9.62 2.16 -14.34
N ASP A 90 -10.59 2.36 -15.23
CA ASP A 90 -11.51 3.51 -15.13
C ASP A 90 -12.60 3.32 -14.05
N GLU A 91 -12.90 2.08 -13.67
CA GLU A 91 -13.99 1.73 -12.74
C GLU A 91 -13.56 1.56 -11.27
N THR A 92 -12.27 1.71 -10.98
CA THR A 92 -11.66 1.45 -9.67
C THR A 92 -10.93 2.66 -9.11
N SER A 93 -10.81 2.77 -7.79
CA SER A 93 -9.91 3.68 -7.08
C SER A 93 -8.56 3.05 -6.74
N MET A 94 -8.37 1.75 -7.00
CA MET A 94 -7.12 1.04 -6.68
C MET A 94 -5.92 1.61 -7.43
N GLY A 95 -4.85 1.90 -6.70
CA GLY A 95 -3.63 2.50 -7.23
C GLY A 95 -3.79 3.97 -7.68
N LYS A 96 -4.96 4.61 -7.45
CA LYS A 96 -5.19 6.01 -7.82
C LYS A 96 -4.91 6.92 -6.62
N THR A 97 -4.10 7.94 -6.84
CA THR A 97 -3.75 8.98 -5.85
C THR A 97 -4.62 10.23 -5.96
N GLY A 98 -5.70 10.18 -6.73
CA GLY A 98 -6.56 11.34 -7.04
C GLY A 98 -5.94 12.37 -7.99
N ARG A 99 -4.68 12.18 -8.41
CA ARG A 99 -3.98 13.04 -9.40
C ARG A 99 -3.50 12.21 -10.58
N LEU A 100 -3.91 12.62 -11.77
CA LEU A 100 -3.35 12.13 -13.04
C LEU A 100 -2.27 13.09 -13.54
N GLY A 101 -1.53 12.67 -14.56
CA GLY A 101 -0.51 13.50 -15.20
C GLY A 101 -1.04 14.82 -15.76
N PRO A 102 -0.13 15.73 -16.15
CA PRO A 102 -0.50 17.03 -16.70
C PRO A 102 -1.38 16.89 -17.95
N PRO A 103 -2.17 17.92 -18.29
CA PRO A 103 -2.91 17.96 -19.55
C PRO A 103 -1.96 17.86 -20.75
N ALA A 104 -2.52 17.71 -21.95
CA ALA A 104 -1.75 17.71 -23.19
C ALA A 104 -0.95 19.02 -23.30
N THR A 105 0.35 18.92 -23.60
CA THR A 105 1.19 20.08 -23.86
C THR A 105 0.68 20.84 -25.08
N THR A 106 0.57 22.17 -24.98
CA THR A 106 0.19 22.98 -26.13
C THR A 106 1.31 23.00 -27.17
N PRO A 107 1.01 22.94 -28.49
CA PRO A 107 2.04 23.01 -29.52
C PRO A 107 2.85 24.31 -29.40
N GLY A 108 4.16 24.19 -29.17
CA GLY A 108 5.09 25.34 -29.02
C GLY A 108 5.47 25.68 -27.59
N GLU A 109 4.85 25.05 -26.60
CA GLU A 109 5.25 25.16 -25.20
C GLU A 109 6.47 24.27 -24.96
N VAL A 110 7.60 24.90 -24.60
CA VAL A 110 8.82 24.19 -24.25
C VAL A 110 8.56 23.48 -22.92
N PRO A 111 8.69 22.14 -22.85
CA PRO A 111 8.58 21.44 -21.58
C PRO A 111 9.55 22.07 -20.58
N ALA A 112 9.09 22.36 -19.36
CA ALA A 112 10.00 22.78 -18.30
C ALA A 112 11.13 21.75 -18.23
N HIS A 113 12.38 22.22 -18.32
CA HIS A 113 13.55 21.35 -18.29
C HIS A 113 13.64 20.73 -16.90
N TRP A 114 13.00 19.59 -16.73
CA TRP A 114 13.14 18.77 -15.54
C TRP A 114 14.59 18.26 -15.47
N GLN A 115 15.24 18.42 -14.32
CA GLN A 115 16.57 17.89 -14.06
C GLN A 115 16.47 16.87 -12.94
N LEU A 116 16.96 15.66 -13.21
CA LEU A 116 17.00 14.60 -12.23
C LEU A 116 18.10 14.89 -11.20
N GLY A 117 17.71 15.07 -9.93
CA GLY A 117 18.56 15.39 -8.80
C GLY A 117 18.72 14.20 -7.85
N LEU A 118 19.32 13.10 -8.32
CA LEU A 118 19.59 11.93 -7.48
C LEU A 118 20.65 12.23 -6.40
N SER A 119 20.48 11.60 -5.24
CA SER A 119 21.46 11.68 -4.16
C SER A 119 22.80 11.03 -4.56
N PRO A 120 23.95 11.55 -4.08
CA PRO A 120 25.25 10.93 -4.31
C PRO A 120 25.27 9.48 -3.81
N GLY A 121 25.61 8.55 -4.70
CA GLY A 121 25.71 7.12 -4.36
C GLY A 121 24.38 6.37 -4.27
N PHE A 122 23.28 6.92 -4.83
CA PHE A 122 21.91 6.39 -4.73
C PHE A 122 21.84 4.86 -4.80
N ALA A 123 22.39 4.24 -5.86
CA ALA A 123 22.26 2.79 -6.10
C ALA A 123 22.96 1.89 -5.07
N THR A 124 23.85 2.45 -4.24
CA THR A 124 24.62 1.70 -3.24
C THR A 124 24.24 2.07 -1.81
N GLN A 125 23.29 2.99 -1.64
CA GLN A 125 22.91 3.49 -0.33
C GLN A 125 22.05 2.46 0.41
N THR A 126 22.25 2.38 1.71
CA THR A 126 21.29 1.77 2.63
C THR A 126 20.55 2.89 3.33
N VAL A 127 19.23 2.85 3.31
CA VAL A 127 18.35 3.89 3.87
C VAL A 127 17.67 3.34 5.11
N ALA A 128 17.62 4.14 6.18
CA ALA A 128 16.84 3.81 7.35
C ALA A 128 15.37 4.16 7.11
N LEU A 129 14.50 3.15 7.04
CA LEU A 129 13.06 3.30 6.92
C LEU A 129 12.38 3.17 8.28
N HIS A 130 11.40 4.02 8.55
CA HIS A 130 10.48 3.87 9.67
C HIS A 130 9.11 3.38 9.18
N GLY A 131 8.21 3.03 10.12
CA GLY A 131 6.88 2.54 9.79
C GLY A 131 6.06 3.50 8.92
N ARG A 132 6.27 4.82 9.05
CA ARG A 132 5.65 5.81 8.17
C ARG A 132 6.09 5.66 6.71
N ASP A 133 7.38 5.35 6.51
CA ASP A 133 7.97 5.26 5.17
C ASP A 133 7.49 3.96 4.55
N LEU A 134 7.52 2.86 5.30
CA LEU A 134 6.94 1.58 4.88
C LEU A 134 5.45 1.72 4.52
N TYR A 135 4.66 2.48 5.28
CA TYR A 135 3.26 2.75 4.95
C TYR A 135 3.12 3.51 3.63
N ARG A 136 3.92 4.56 3.45
CA ARG A 136 3.94 5.35 2.22
C ARG A 136 4.32 4.52 1.00
N LEU A 137 5.33 3.67 1.13
CA LEU A 137 5.82 2.81 0.05
C LEU A 137 4.89 1.62 -0.27
N ASN A 138 4.12 1.12 0.71
CA ASN A 138 3.39 -0.15 0.56
C ASN A 138 1.87 -0.05 0.67
N CYS A 139 1.32 1.04 1.20
CA CYS A 139 -0.10 1.13 1.56
C CYS A 139 -0.77 2.38 1.02
N GLN A 140 -0.07 3.52 1.03
CA GLN A 140 -0.64 4.84 0.71
C GLN A 140 -1.22 4.93 -0.71
N GLY A 141 -0.69 4.18 -1.67
CA GLY A 141 -1.22 4.13 -3.04
C GLY A 141 -2.68 3.67 -3.15
N CYS A 142 -3.18 2.92 -2.16
CA CYS A 142 -4.57 2.47 -2.08
C CYS A 142 -5.30 3.04 -0.85
N HIS A 143 -4.66 3.04 0.32
CA HIS A 143 -5.28 3.44 1.58
C HIS A 143 -5.20 4.94 1.88
N GLU A 144 -4.63 5.72 0.95
CA GLU A 144 -4.36 7.15 1.07
C GLU A 144 -3.42 7.48 2.25
N GLU A 145 -3.08 8.75 2.45
CA GLU A 145 -2.19 9.16 3.56
C GLU A 145 -2.84 8.93 4.94
N SER A 146 -4.17 9.09 5.02
CA SER A 146 -4.92 8.99 6.28
C SER A 146 -5.22 7.56 6.73
N GLY A 147 -5.01 6.56 5.87
CA GLY A 147 -5.41 5.18 6.13
C GLY A 147 -6.91 4.92 6.02
N LEU A 148 -7.70 5.91 5.58
CA LEU A 148 -9.15 5.77 5.43
C LEU A 148 -9.54 5.01 4.16
N GLY A 149 -8.64 4.92 3.18
CA GLY A 149 -8.93 4.36 1.85
C GLY A 149 -9.96 5.17 1.08
N ALA A 150 -10.53 4.53 0.06
CA ALA A 150 -11.56 5.06 -0.81
C ALA A 150 -12.82 4.17 -0.79
N PRO A 151 -13.67 4.28 0.25
CA PRO A 151 -14.90 3.49 0.35
C PRO A 151 -15.87 3.73 -0.82
N PRO A 152 -16.69 2.73 -1.19
CA PRO A 152 -16.81 1.40 -0.55
C PRO A 152 -15.74 0.40 -0.99
N GLU A 153 -14.92 0.74 -1.98
CA GLU A 153 -14.01 -0.20 -2.63
C GLU A 153 -12.78 -0.51 -1.77
N ILE A 154 -12.08 0.53 -1.31
CA ILE A 154 -10.89 0.37 -0.49
C ILE A 154 -11.25 0.74 0.95
N ASN A 155 -11.31 -0.29 1.80
CA ASN A 155 -11.65 -0.13 3.20
C ASN A 155 -10.54 0.58 3.99
N SER A 156 -10.93 1.21 5.08
CA SER A 156 -10.01 1.79 6.05
C SER A 156 -9.14 0.74 6.73
N VAL A 157 -7.83 1.01 6.83
CA VAL A 157 -6.91 0.22 7.67
C VAL A 157 -7.00 0.60 9.14
N ILE A 158 -7.57 1.76 9.46
CA ILE A 158 -7.60 2.32 10.82
C ILE A 158 -8.45 1.49 11.76
N ASP A 159 -9.67 1.12 11.35
CA ASP A 159 -10.61 0.44 12.23
C ASP A 159 -10.16 -0.99 12.60
N PRO A 160 -9.65 -1.82 11.67
CA PRO A 160 -8.99 -3.08 12.01
C PRO A 160 -7.83 -2.92 12.99
N VAL A 161 -7.02 -1.86 12.84
CA VAL A 161 -5.90 -1.58 13.74
C VAL A 161 -6.38 -1.17 15.12
N ARG A 162 -7.42 -0.33 15.22
CA ARG A 162 -8.04 0.03 16.52
C ARG A 162 -8.56 -1.20 17.27
N ALA A 163 -9.06 -2.19 16.54
CA ALA A 163 -9.50 -3.46 17.11
C ALA A 163 -8.35 -4.32 17.69
N THR A 164 -7.09 -3.88 17.59
CA THR A 164 -5.93 -4.52 18.25
C THR A 164 -5.61 -3.91 19.62
N SER A 165 -6.30 -2.84 20.03
CA SER A 165 -6.05 -2.14 21.30
C SER A 165 -7.11 -2.47 22.34
N VAL A 166 -6.68 -3.10 23.44
CA VAL A 166 -7.54 -3.41 24.60
C VAL A 166 -8.24 -2.16 25.13
N ALA A 167 -7.50 -1.05 25.26
CA ALA A 167 -8.04 0.21 25.77
C ALA A 167 -9.15 0.74 24.87
N ILE A 168 -8.95 0.76 23.55
CA ILE A 168 -9.94 1.25 22.59
C ILE A 168 -11.15 0.33 22.52
N ILE A 169 -10.96 -0.99 22.54
CA ILE A 169 -12.07 -1.96 22.59
C ILE A 169 -12.94 -1.71 23.82
N MET A 170 -12.33 -1.60 25.01
CA MET A 170 -13.06 -1.36 26.25
C MET A 170 -13.78 -0.02 26.22
N GLU A 171 -13.12 1.05 25.75
CA GLU A 171 -13.74 2.37 25.62
C GLU A 171 -14.95 2.35 24.68
N ARG A 172 -14.83 1.70 23.52
CA ARG A 172 -15.92 1.56 22.55
C ARG A 172 -17.10 0.79 23.13
N ASN A 173 -16.85 -0.34 23.80
CA ASN A 173 -17.91 -1.14 24.43
C ASN A 173 -18.64 -0.34 25.52
N LYS A 174 -17.88 0.37 26.37
CA LYS A 174 -18.45 1.24 27.40
C LYS A 174 -19.35 2.33 26.80
N LYS A 175 -18.95 2.95 25.68
CA LYS A 175 -19.75 3.99 24.99
C LYS A 175 -21.10 3.48 24.47
N ILE A 176 -21.22 2.19 24.17
CA ILE A 176 -22.48 1.57 23.71
C ILE A 176 -23.23 0.83 24.84
N GLY A 177 -22.86 1.08 26.09
CA GLY A 177 -23.54 0.51 27.26
C GLY A 177 -23.22 -0.97 27.52
N MET A 178 -22.18 -1.51 26.88
CA MET A 178 -21.70 -2.86 27.15
C MET A 178 -20.49 -2.83 28.07
N ASP A 179 -20.56 -3.56 29.19
CA ASP A 179 -19.39 -3.79 30.03
C ASP A 179 -18.64 -5.02 29.52
N MET A 180 -17.32 -4.92 29.41
CA MET A 180 -16.45 -5.97 28.90
C MET A 180 -15.27 -6.16 29.83
N SER A 181 -15.03 -7.40 30.25
CA SER A 181 -13.86 -7.71 31.06
C SER A 181 -12.58 -7.44 30.28
N ARG A 182 -11.53 -7.03 31.00
CA ARG A 182 -10.21 -6.79 30.41
C ARG A 182 -9.65 -8.04 29.71
N SER A 183 -9.91 -9.24 30.25
CA SER A 183 -9.47 -10.50 29.64
C SER A 183 -10.17 -10.79 28.32
N ALA A 184 -11.49 -10.54 28.23
CA ALA A 184 -12.23 -10.67 26.98
C ALA A 184 -11.74 -9.66 25.94
N ALA A 185 -11.52 -8.40 26.33
CA ALA A 185 -10.95 -7.38 25.45
C ALA A 185 -9.53 -7.72 24.98
N ALA A 186 -8.70 -8.32 25.85
CA ALA A 186 -7.36 -8.79 25.50
C ALA A 186 -7.38 -9.93 24.48
N GLU A 187 -8.29 -10.89 24.64
CA GLU A 187 -8.44 -11.99 23.68
C GLU A 187 -8.91 -11.47 22.31
N LEU A 188 -9.90 -10.58 22.28
CA LEU A 188 -10.34 -9.93 21.04
C LEU A 188 -9.20 -9.13 20.37
N ALA A 189 -8.44 -8.34 21.14
CA ALA A 189 -7.30 -7.60 20.63
C ALA A 189 -6.23 -8.52 19.99
N LYS A 190 -5.95 -9.66 20.65
CA LYS A 190 -5.01 -10.67 20.16
C LYS A 190 -5.49 -11.32 18.85
N GLN A 191 -6.77 -11.67 18.77
CA GLN A 191 -7.38 -12.24 17.57
C GLN A 191 -7.35 -11.25 16.40
N SER A 192 -7.74 -9.99 16.64
CA SER A 192 -7.67 -8.91 15.64
C SER A 192 -6.25 -8.70 15.15
N ARG A 193 -5.26 -8.70 16.05
CA ARG A 193 -3.84 -8.58 15.67
C ARG A 193 -3.41 -9.73 14.76
N THR A 194 -3.76 -10.96 15.14
CA THR A 194 -3.40 -12.16 14.36
C THR A 194 -4.01 -12.09 12.96
N SER A 195 -5.30 -11.75 12.85
CA SER A 195 -6.00 -11.60 11.59
C SER A 195 -5.40 -10.50 10.71
N LEU A 196 -5.05 -9.35 11.30
CA LEU A 196 -4.44 -8.24 10.56
C LEU A 196 -3.03 -8.59 10.05
N LEU A 197 -2.20 -9.26 10.86
CA LEU A 197 -0.90 -9.75 10.39
C LEU A 197 -1.05 -10.77 9.27
N GLN A 198 -1.99 -11.71 9.39
CA GLN A 198 -2.29 -12.66 8.32
C GLN A 198 -2.70 -11.96 7.03
N ARG A 199 -3.49 -10.89 7.10
CA ARG A 199 -3.90 -10.08 5.95
C ARG A 199 -2.75 -9.30 5.31
N LEU A 200 -1.77 -8.84 6.09
CA LEU A 200 -0.55 -8.24 5.53
C LEU A 200 0.26 -9.27 4.71
N HIS A 201 0.45 -10.48 5.24
CA HIS A 201 1.25 -11.50 4.57
C HIS A 201 0.53 -12.15 3.36
N HIS A 202 -0.77 -12.45 3.50
CA HIS A 202 -1.52 -13.25 2.52
C HIS A 202 -2.50 -12.42 1.70
N GLY A 203 -2.58 -11.12 1.96
CA GLY A 203 -3.58 -10.25 1.33
C GLY A 203 -5.00 -10.54 1.83
N GLY A 204 -5.97 -10.06 1.07
CA GLY A 204 -7.39 -10.34 1.25
C GLY A 204 -8.09 -10.40 -0.10
N GLN A 205 -9.42 -10.34 -0.10
CA GLN A 205 -10.20 -10.37 -1.35
C GLN A 205 -9.77 -9.28 -2.35
N ASP A 206 -9.55 -8.06 -1.85
CA ASP A 206 -9.23 -6.89 -2.67
C ASP A 206 -7.79 -6.37 -2.46
N MET A 207 -7.06 -6.95 -1.51
CA MET A 207 -5.75 -6.45 -1.09
C MET A 207 -4.67 -7.46 -1.50
N PRO A 208 -3.64 -7.06 -2.25
CA PRO A 208 -2.56 -7.97 -2.61
C PRO A 208 -1.75 -8.40 -1.37
N PRO A 209 -1.14 -9.60 -1.40
CA PRO A 209 -0.23 -10.04 -0.35
C PRO A 209 1.07 -9.21 -0.35
N LEU A 210 1.68 -9.02 0.82
CA LEU A 210 2.98 -8.35 1.00
C LEU A 210 4.05 -9.34 1.50
N PRO A 211 4.31 -10.46 0.80
CA PRO A 211 5.22 -11.51 1.30
C PRO A 211 6.70 -11.10 1.29
N TYR A 212 7.01 -9.99 0.62
CA TYR A 212 8.34 -9.42 0.52
C TYR A 212 8.71 -8.54 1.71
N LEU A 213 7.78 -8.22 2.62
CA LEU A 213 8.14 -7.52 3.85
C LEU A 213 8.69 -8.49 4.89
N SER A 214 9.85 -8.14 5.45
CA SER A 214 10.43 -8.84 6.59
C SER A 214 9.58 -8.65 7.86
N GLU A 215 9.80 -9.52 8.85
CA GLU A 215 9.17 -9.38 10.17
C GLU A 215 9.54 -8.06 10.88
N ALA A 216 10.71 -7.50 10.61
CA ALA A 216 11.13 -6.22 11.17
C ALA A 216 10.33 -5.07 10.55
N GLU A 217 10.12 -5.11 9.23
CA GLU A 217 9.33 -4.13 8.50
C GLU A 217 7.86 -4.22 8.86
N VAL A 218 7.28 -5.43 8.89
CA VAL A 218 5.89 -5.64 9.32
C VAL A 218 5.67 -5.11 10.73
N ARG A 219 6.64 -5.30 11.65
CA ARG A 219 6.56 -4.74 13.01
C ARG A 219 6.60 -3.22 13.02
N SER A 220 7.50 -2.61 12.25
CA SER A 220 7.64 -1.15 12.18
C SER A 220 6.41 -0.51 11.51
N LEU A 221 5.94 -1.08 10.40
CA LEU A 221 4.68 -0.72 9.73
C LEU A 221 3.49 -0.82 10.68
N PHE A 222 3.35 -1.92 11.41
CA PHE A 222 2.25 -2.11 12.35
C PHE A 222 2.28 -1.11 13.50
N ALA A 223 3.46 -0.75 14.01
CA ALA A 223 3.60 0.31 15.00
C ALA A 223 3.13 1.67 14.46
N TYR A 224 3.48 2.01 13.22
CA TYR A 224 2.98 3.23 12.58
C TYR A 224 1.48 3.20 12.33
N LEU A 225 0.92 2.08 11.87
CA LEU A 225 -0.53 1.93 11.71
C LEU A 225 -1.26 2.15 13.04
N ARG A 226 -0.71 1.65 14.16
CA ARG A 226 -1.25 1.91 15.50
C ARG A 226 -1.19 3.40 15.86
N GLN A 227 -0.10 4.08 15.54
CA GLN A 227 0.01 5.53 15.72
C GLN A 227 -1.05 6.26 14.89
N LEU A 228 -1.17 5.94 13.60
CA LEU A 228 -2.14 6.53 12.67
C LEU A 228 -3.58 6.31 13.16
N ALA A 229 -3.84 5.15 13.79
CA ALA A 229 -5.12 4.80 14.37
C ALA A 229 -5.44 5.49 15.72
N GLY A 230 -4.50 6.26 16.28
CA GLY A 230 -4.64 6.95 17.56
C GLY A 230 -4.42 6.06 18.78
N VAL A 231 -3.70 4.94 18.64
CA VAL A 231 -3.33 4.09 19.77
C VAL A 231 -2.19 4.76 20.55
N SER A 232 -2.45 5.11 21.81
CA SER A 232 -1.46 5.79 22.67
C SER A 232 -0.18 4.97 22.84
N GLY A 233 0.98 5.63 22.70
CA GLY A 233 2.30 5.02 22.92
C GLY A 233 2.89 4.31 21.69
N ALA A 234 2.11 4.17 20.61
CA ALA A 234 2.55 3.47 19.41
C ALA A 234 3.70 4.17 18.67
N GLU A 235 3.82 5.50 18.82
CA GLU A 235 4.91 6.29 18.24
C GLU A 235 6.29 5.85 18.74
N ARG A 236 6.37 5.30 19.96
CA ARG A 236 7.60 4.79 20.56
C ARG A 236 7.93 3.35 20.19
N GLU A 237 7.03 2.67 19.49
CA GLU A 237 7.19 1.27 19.07
C GLU A 237 7.82 1.13 17.68
N GLN A 238 7.95 2.22 16.92
CA GLN A 238 8.57 2.19 15.59
C GLN A 238 10.07 1.93 15.69
N VAL A 239 10.57 1.03 14.85
CA VAL A 239 11.99 0.67 14.75
C VAL A 239 12.48 1.02 13.36
N ALA A 240 13.67 1.61 13.26
CA ALA A 240 14.32 1.82 11.98
C ALA A 240 14.73 0.48 11.37
N VAL A 241 14.43 0.26 10.09
CA VAL A 241 14.90 -0.88 9.32
C VAL A 241 15.84 -0.37 8.22
N MET A 242 16.98 -1.02 8.06
CA MET A 242 17.98 -0.62 7.08
C MET A 242 17.73 -1.35 5.77
N GLU A 243 17.34 -0.61 4.73
CA GLU A 243 16.97 -1.20 3.43
C GLU A 243 17.87 -0.74 2.30
N SER A 244 18.06 -1.64 1.34
CA SER A 244 18.78 -1.34 0.10
C SER A 244 17.85 -0.71 -0.94
N SER A 245 18.41 0.10 -1.84
CA SER A 245 17.70 0.64 -3.01
C SER A 245 16.89 -0.39 -3.78
N SER A 246 17.45 -1.58 -4.05
CA SER A 246 16.73 -2.63 -4.79
C SER A 246 15.51 -3.16 -4.04
N HIS A 247 15.55 -3.21 -2.70
CA HIS A 247 14.42 -3.66 -1.90
C HIS A 247 13.35 -2.57 -1.75
N ILE A 248 13.75 -1.30 -1.65
CA ILE A 248 12.83 -0.15 -1.73
C ILE A 248 12.09 -0.16 -3.09
N GLY A 249 12.82 -0.36 -4.18
CA GLY A 249 12.25 -0.52 -5.52
C GLY A 249 11.28 -1.70 -5.60
N GLU A 250 11.63 -2.85 -5.03
CA GLU A 250 10.74 -4.02 -4.95
C GLU A 250 9.43 -3.71 -4.23
N GLN A 251 9.51 -3.07 -3.06
CA GLN A 251 8.34 -2.68 -2.27
C GLN A 251 7.41 -1.80 -3.08
N ILE A 252 7.92 -0.73 -3.68
CA ILE A 252 7.10 0.19 -4.48
C ILE A 252 6.50 -0.52 -5.69
N VAL A 253 7.29 -1.31 -6.44
CA VAL A 253 6.75 -1.98 -7.63
C VAL A 253 5.65 -2.95 -7.25
N LYS A 254 5.88 -3.82 -6.26
CA LYS A 254 4.91 -4.87 -5.92
C LYS A 254 3.67 -4.33 -5.21
N SER A 255 3.79 -3.25 -4.44
CA SER A 255 2.66 -2.66 -3.71
C SER A 255 1.83 -1.69 -4.55
N THR A 256 2.47 -0.99 -5.49
CA THR A 256 1.92 0.20 -6.14
C THR A 256 1.85 0.04 -7.64
N CYS A 257 2.97 -0.28 -8.31
CA CYS A 257 3.00 -0.36 -9.77
C CYS A 257 2.24 -1.59 -10.29
N HIS A 258 2.43 -2.75 -9.65
CA HIS A 258 1.83 -4.03 -10.03
C HIS A 258 0.31 -4.07 -9.80
N VAL A 259 -0.25 -3.09 -9.10
CA VAL A 259 -1.71 -2.92 -9.02
C VAL A 259 -2.28 -2.77 -10.43
N CYS A 260 -1.70 -1.90 -11.24
CA CYS A 260 -2.21 -1.56 -12.57
C CYS A 260 -1.43 -2.24 -13.71
N HIS A 261 -0.12 -2.33 -13.59
CA HIS A 261 0.75 -2.85 -14.64
C HIS A 261 0.93 -4.35 -14.49
N GLY A 262 0.61 -5.17 -15.49
CA GLY A 262 0.96 -6.60 -15.45
C GLY A 262 2.49 -6.77 -15.43
N ALA A 263 2.98 -7.89 -14.89
CA ALA A 263 4.42 -8.13 -14.82
C ALA A 263 5.06 -8.12 -16.22
N ALA A 264 4.55 -8.98 -17.11
CA ALA A 264 5.08 -9.12 -18.46
C ALA A 264 3.99 -9.20 -19.54
N GLY A 265 4.33 -8.71 -20.73
CA GLY A 265 3.45 -8.77 -21.90
C GLY A 265 4.03 -8.02 -23.10
N PRO A 266 3.27 -7.95 -24.21
CA PRO A 266 3.67 -7.16 -25.36
C PRO A 266 3.66 -5.66 -25.03
N ASN A 267 4.53 -4.94 -25.69
CA ASN A 267 4.59 -3.49 -25.58
C ASN A 267 3.44 -2.84 -26.38
N PRO A 268 2.47 -2.16 -25.75
CA PRO A 268 1.31 -1.65 -26.48
C PRO A 268 1.70 -0.52 -27.45
N SER A 269 1.08 -0.55 -28.62
CA SER A 269 1.12 0.47 -29.66
C SER A 269 0.45 1.77 -29.21
N PRO A 270 0.71 2.91 -29.88
CA PRO A 270 0.00 4.16 -29.61
C PRO A 270 -1.52 4.05 -29.69
N GLN A 271 -2.05 3.20 -30.58
CA GLN A 271 -3.49 2.99 -30.71
C GLN A 271 -4.05 2.18 -29.54
N GLU A 272 -3.40 1.09 -29.13
CA GLU A 272 -3.82 0.32 -27.95
C GLU A 272 -3.75 1.15 -26.66
N LEU A 273 -2.74 2.03 -26.55
CA LEU A 273 -2.66 3.00 -25.47
C LEU A 273 -3.84 3.98 -25.47
N LEU A 274 -4.31 4.42 -26.65
CA LEU A 274 -5.50 5.25 -26.77
C LEU A 274 -6.75 4.51 -26.31
N GLU A 275 -6.84 3.22 -26.61
CA GLU A 275 -7.98 2.34 -26.30
C GLU A 275 -8.04 1.86 -24.86
N GLY A 276 -7.00 2.12 -24.07
CA GLY A 276 -7.03 1.82 -22.64
C GLY A 276 -5.85 0.99 -22.14
N ALA A 277 -5.05 0.39 -23.02
CA ALA A 277 -3.99 -0.53 -22.64
C ALA A 277 -2.99 0.12 -21.65
N ILE A 278 -2.53 -0.68 -20.69
CA ILE A 278 -1.51 -0.30 -19.71
C ILE A 278 -0.23 -1.08 -20.05
N PRO A 279 0.91 -0.41 -20.32
CA PRO A 279 2.16 -1.11 -20.60
C PRO A 279 2.57 -2.05 -19.46
N PRO A 280 3.00 -3.29 -19.72
CA PRO A 280 3.49 -4.18 -18.67
C PRO A 280 4.85 -3.71 -18.12
N LEU A 281 5.15 -4.08 -16.87
CA LEU A 281 6.34 -3.64 -16.13
C LEU A 281 7.64 -3.95 -16.87
N ASN A 282 7.75 -5.13 -17.49
CA ASN A 282 8.93 -5.57 -18.24
C ASN A 282 9.28 -4.67 -19.45
N THR A 283 8.35 -3.84 -19.93
CA THR A 283 8.60 -2.94 -21.06
C THR A 283 9.08 -1.56 -20.63
N LEU A 284 8.86 -1.16 -19.37
CA LEU A 284 9.02 0.24 -18.95
C LEU A 284 10.46 0.76 -19.12
N THR A 285 11.45 -0.03 -18.74
CA THR A 285 12.88 0.34 -18.84
C THR A 285 13.37 0.46 -20.29
N THR A 286 12.69 -0.18 -21.24
CA THR A 286 12.97 -0.04 -22.69
C THR A 286 12.21 1.13 -23.33
N ARG A 287 11.09 1.57 -22.72
CA ARG A 287 10.24 2.65 -23.22
C ARG A 287 10.66 4.03 -22.73
N THR A 288 11.34 4.10 -21.60
CA THR A 288 11.71 5.36 -20.93
C THR A 288 13.14 5.27 -20.43
N SER A 289 13.87 6.37 -20.58
CA SER A 289 15.09 6.61 -19.82
C SER A 289 14.77 6.80 -18.32
N LEU A 290 15.78 6.69 -17.46
CA LEU A 290 15.63 6.91 -16.03
C LEU A 290 15.02 8.29 -15.68
N PRO A 291 15.48 9.43 -16.24
CA PRO A 291 14.85 10.74 -15.95
C PRO A 291 13.39 10.83 -16.39
N GLU A 292 13.04 10.27 -17.55
CA GLU A 292 11.66 10.23 -18.04
C GLU A 292 10.77 9.37 -17.14
N PHE A 293 11.29 8.23 -16.68
CA PHE A 293 10.59 7.36 -15.75
C PHE A 293 10.30 8.07 -14.43
N VAL A 294 11.35 8.63 -13.80
CA VAL A 294 11.23 9.33 -12.52
C VAL A 294 10.25 10.50 -12.64
N GLY A 295 10.43 11.37 -13.64
CA GLY A 295 9.54 12.49 -13.89
C GLY A 295 8.08 12.05 -14.08
N LYS A 296 7.86 10.97 -14.83
CA LYS A 296 6.52 10.41 -15.04
C LYS A 296 5.90 9.86 -13.75
N VAL A 297 6.66 9.19 -12.89
CA VAL A 297 6.14 8.65 -11.61
C VAL A 297 5.73 9.76 -10.66
N ILE A 298 6.58 10.76 -10.46
CA ILE A 298 6.39 11.76 -9.39
C ILE A 298 5.60 13.00 -9.84
N SER A 299 5.63 13.32 -11.14
CA SER A 299 4.97 14.51 -11.70
C SER A 299 3.96 14.18 -12.81
N GLY A 300 3.95 12.95 -13.31
CA GLY A 300 3.20 12.58 -14.50
C GLY A 300 3.87 13.06 -15.77
N ALA A 301 3.38 12.58 -16.91
CA ALA A 301 3.77 13.06 -18.22
C ALA A 301 2.59 12.98 -19.18
N SER A 302 2.50 13.93 -20.12
CA SER A 302 1.63 13.77 -21.28
C SER A 302 2.08 12.54 -22.09
N ILE A 303 1.17 11.95 -22.84
CA ILE A 303 1.45 10.74 -23.63
C ILE A 303 1.00 10.95 -25.06
N THR A 304 1.83 10.53 -26.00
CA THR A 304 1.46 10.49 -27.42
C THR A 304 0.75 9.18 -27.72
N MET A 305 -0.47 9.25 -28.25
CA MET A 305 -1.33 8.10 -28.53
C MET A 305 -2.05 8.25 -29.88
N GLY A 306 -2.63 7.17 -30.41
CA GLY A 306 -3.41 7.18 -31.64
C GLY A 306 -2.61 7.21 -32.95
N THR A 307 -3.32 7.04 -34.07
CA THR A 307 -2.81 7.26 -35.44
C THR A 307 -3.82 8.11 -36.22
N PRO A 308 -3.53 9.39 -36.53
CA PRO A 308 -2.27 10.10 -36.33
C PRO A 308 -1.94 10.36 -34.84
N PRO A 309 -0.66 10.64 -34.50
CA PRO A 309 -0.25 10.90 -33.13
C PRO A 309 -0.96 12.11 -32.51
N LEU A 310 -1.56 11.92 -31.34
CA LEU A 310 -2.23 12.94 -30.54
C LEU A 310 -1.51 13.08 -29.20
N SER A 311 -1.27 14.33 -28.77
CA SER A 311 -0.82 14.61 -27.41
C SER A 311 -2.02 14.51 -26.47
N CYS A 312 -1.97 13.58 -25.52
CA CYS A 312 -3.05 13.31 -24.58
C CYS A 312 -2.57 13.48 -23.15
N ARG A 313 -3.51 13.73 -22.23
CA ARG A 313 -3.27 13.66 -20.79
C ARG A 313 -2.78 12.25 -20.42
N GLY A 314 -1.73 12.17 -19.60
CA GLY A 314 -1.27 10.90 -19.06
C GLY A 314 -2.31 10.26 -18.14
N ARG A 315 -2.60 8.97 -18.36
CA ARG A 315 -3.55 8.18 -17.55
C ARG A 315 -2.92 7.55 -16.29
N MET A 316 -1.60 7.56 -16.19
CA MET A 316 -0.90 7.03 -15.02
C MET A 316 -1.12 7.95 -13.82
N PRO A 317 -1.49 7.41 -12.64
CA PRO A 317 -1.53 8.18 -11.39
C PRO A 317 -0.16 8.77 -11.05
N VAL A 318 -0.19 9.94 -10.41
CA VAL A 318 1.01 10.65 -9.97
C VAL A 318 1.29 10.28 -8.52
N PHE A 319 2.48 9.74 -8.25
CA PHE A 319 2.93 9.32 -6.93
C PHE A 319 3.86 10.38 -6.32
N GLY A 320 3.36 11.62 -6.22
CA GLY A 320 4.15 12.78 -5.76
C GLY A 320 4.58 12.74 -4.28
N TYR A 321 4.21 11.69 -3.55
CA TYR A 321 4.73 11.42 -2.21
C TYR A 321 6.05 10.61 -2.24
N LEU A 322 6.44 10.08 -3.40
CA LEU A 322 7.73 9.43 -3.60
C LEU A 322 8.81 10.49 -3.87
N SER A 323 10.02 10.24 -3.37
CA SER A 323 11.19 11.03 -3.75
C SER A 323 11.72 10.63 -5.13
N GLU A 324 12.61 11.45 -5.70
CA GLU A 324 13.30 11.09 -6.94
C GLU A 324 14.16 9.84 -6.80
N ASP A 325 14.85 9.69 -5.65
CA ASP A 325 15.66 8.51 -5.35
C ASP A 325 14.80 7.25 -5.29
N GLU A 326 13.62 7.30 -4.66
CA GLU A 326 12.71 6.15 -4.58
C GLU A 326 12.10 5.79 -5.93
N ALA A 327 11.76 6.78 -6.75
CA ALA A 327 11.33 6.53 -8.13
C ALA A 327 12.49 5.97 -8.99
N ALA A 328 13.73 6.36 -8.72
CA ALA A 328 14.90 5.80 -9.38
C ALA A 328 15.21 4.37 -8.90
N ASP A 329 14.98 4.06 -7.63
CA ASP A 329 15.09 2.72 -7.05
C ASP A 329 14.12 1.74 -7.72
N VAL A 330 12.91 2.20 -8.06
CA VAL A 330 11.97 1.43 -8.90
C VAL A 330 12.58 1.08 -10.26
N TYR A 331 13.13 2.07 -10.96
CA TYR A 331 13.74 1.84 -12.28
C TYR A 331 14.91 0.86 -12.19
N LEU A 332 15.77 1.02 -11.18
CA LEU A 332 16.88 0.13 -10.91
C LEU A 332 16.40 -1.29 -10.61
N TYR A 333 15.39 -1.45 -9.75
CA TYR A 333 14.81 -2.75 -9.43
C TYR A 333 14.28 -3.45 -10.69
N LEU A 334 13.55 -2.75 -11.56
CA LEU A 334 13.01 -3.33 -12.80
C LEU A 334 14.12 -3.74 -13.80
N MET A 335 15.25 -3.04 -13.81
CA MET A 335 16.40 -3.43 -14.64
C MET A 335 17.12 -4.66 -14.07
N LEU A 336 17.30 -4.73 -12.75
CA LEU A 336 18.05 -5.80 -12.10
C LEU A 336 17.23 -7.08 -11.90
N ASN A 337 15.91 -6.95 -11.81
CA ASN A 337 14.96 -8.05 -11.59
C ASN A 337 13.86 -7.99 -12.67
N PRO A 338 14.16 -8.33 -13.93
CA PRO A 338 13.22 -8.23 -15.03
C PRO A 338 11.93 -8.99 -14.73
N PRO A 339 10.75 -8.34 -14.79
CA PRO A 339 9.47 -9.00 -14.57
C PRO A 339 9.17 -10.07 -15.63
N HIS A 340 8.46 -11.12 -15.24
CA HIS A 340 8.08 -12.25 -16.11
C HIS A 340 6.63 -12.70 -15.88
N GLN A 341 6.14 -13.58 -16.75
CA GLN A 341 4.80 -14.17 -16.62
C GLN A 341 4.77 -15.18 -15.49
#